data_AF-A0A0D0CE02-F1
#
_entry.id   AF-A0A0D0CE02-F1
#
_cell.length_a   1.000
_cell.length_b   1.000
_cell.length_c   1.000
_cell.angle_alpha   90.00
_cell.angle_beta   90.00
_cell.angle_gamma   90.00
#
_symmetry.space_group_name_H-M   'P 1'
#
loop_
_entity.id
_entity.type
_entity.pdbx_description
1 polymer ?
#
loop_
_entity_poly.entity_id
_entity_poly.type
_entity_poly.pdbx_seq_one_letter_code
_entity_poly.pdbx_strand_id
1 'polypeptide(L)'
;FPNEKFYGGDLQCCGDPRVINFYLDSSHVVSKKFPIVFHSISGKDDREASSPSFFNIDEVTQVKQLVQKLRSDRTLRITDNDIGVIAPYHAQVLKIRKALNAVADAVKVGSVEEFQGQERRVIIISTVRSSREFVQYDLRHTLGFVANPRRFNGECPSV
;
A
#
# COMPACT_ATOMS: atom_id res chain seq x y z
N PHE A 1 17.09 5.49 -1.31
CA PHE A 1 16.80 4.49 -0.27
C PHE A 1 16.80 3.04 -0.76
N PRO A 2 15.84 2.49 -1.55
CA PRO A 2 15.89 1.06 -1.90
C PRO A 2 17.11 0.69 -2.77
N ASN A 3 17.40 1.50 -3.78
CA ASN A 3 18.57 1.31 -4.65
C ASN A 3 19.88 1.20 -3.84
N GLU A 4 20.11 2.15 -2.93
CA GLU A 4 21.31 2.18 -2.08
C GLU A 4 21.35 1.04 -1.06
N LYS A 5 20.20 0.65 -0.49
CA LYS A 5 20.14 -0.35 0.60
C LYS A 5 20.15 -1.79 0.14
N PHE A 6 19.62 -2.08 -1.05
CA PHE A 6 19.38 -3.45 -1.50
C PHE A 6 20.01 -3.78 -2.85
N TYR A 7 20.40 -2.78 -3.64
CA TYR A 7 20.90 -2.97 -5.00
C TYR A 7 22.28 -2.32 -5.23
N GLY A 8 22.97 -1.89 -4.17
CA GLY A 8 24.31 -1.33 -4.28
C GLY A 8 24.43 -0.04 -5.12
N GLY A 9 23.31 0.59 -5.48
CA GLY A 9 23.29 1.73 -6.41
C GLY A 9 23.01 1.36 -7.87
N ASP A 10 22.86 0.08 -8.21
CA ASP A 10 22.79 -0.41 -9.59
C ASP A 10 21.44 -0.12 -10.29
N LEU A 11 20.37 0.21 -9.55
CA LEU A 11 19.09 0.56 -10.16
C LEU A 11 19.14 1.96 -10.78
N GLN A 12 18.82 2.03 -12.07
CA GLN A 12 18.61 3.29 -12.79
C GLN A 12 17.13 3.56 -12.97
N CYS A 13 16.73 4.81 -12.76
CA CYS A 13 15.36 5.25 -13.01
C CYS A 13 15.16 5.45 -14.51
N CYS A 14 14.52 4.47 -15.17
CA CYS A 14 14.23 4.51 -16.61
C CYS A 14 12.73 4.70 -16.93
N GLY A 15 11.90 4.89 -15.91
CA GLY A 15 10.45 5.07 -16.10
C GLY A 15 10.11 6.41 -16.74
N ASP A 16 9.04 6.44 -17.55
CA ASP A 16 8.53 7.68 -18.13
C ASP A 16 8.20 8.69 -17.01
N PRO A 17 8.83 9.89 -17.00
CA PRO A 17 8.57 10.94 -16.03
C PRO A 17 7.08 11.25 -15.81
N ARG A 18 6.25 11.10 -16.85
CA ARG A 18 4.79 11.35 -16.78
C ARG A 18 4.06 10.33 -15.92
N VAL A 19 4.62 9.12 -15.80
CA VAL A 19 4.06 8.03 -14.98
C VAL A 19 4.61 8.12 -13.56
N ILE A 20 5.93 8.28 -13.41
CA ILE A 20 6.58 8.26 -12.08
C ILE A 20 6.36 9.54 -11.29
N ASN A 21 6.15 10.69 -11.96
CA ASN A 21 5.92 11.97 -11.30
C ASN A 21 4.43 12.34 -11.19
N PHE A 22 3.53 11.42 -11.54
CA PHE A 22 2.09 11.68 -11.68
C PHE A 22 1.45 12.36 -10.45
N TYR A 23 1.94 12.03 -9.25
CA TYR A 23 1.41 12.55 -7.99
C TYR A 23 2.20 13.74 -7.40
N LEU A 24 3.31 14.17 -8.02
CA LEU A 24 4.18 15.19 -7.43
C LEU A 24 3.49 16.55 -7.23
N ASP A 25 2.50 16.87 -8.05
CA ASP A 25 1.73 18.11 -7.94
C ASP A 25 0.37 17.92 -7.27
N SER A 26 0.08 16.71 -6.77
CA SER A 26 -1.20 16.43 -6.11
C SER A 26 -1.27 16.99 -4.69
N SER A 27 -2.47 17.43 -4.29
CA SER A 27 -2.74 17.87 -2.91
C SER A 27 -2.70 16.74 -1.88
N HIS A 28 -2.59 15.49 -2.33
CA HIS A 28 -2.53 14.32 -1.47
C HIS A 28 -1.12 14.00 -0.99
N VAL A 29 -0.08 14.57 -1.64
CA VAL A 29 1.31 14.34 -1.28
C VAL A 29 1.86 15.54 -0.50
N VAL A 30 2.31 15.29 0.73
CA VAL A 30 2.85 16.34 1.63
C VAL A 30 4.21 16.88 1.12
N SER A 31 4.98 16.09 0.37
CA SER A 31 6.27 16.49 -0.18
C SER A 31 6.52 15.93 -1.58
N LYS A 32 6.83 16.83 -2.53
CA LYS A 32 7.22 16.46 -3.92
C LYS A 32 8.52 15.66 -4.00
N LYS A 33 9.33 15.66 -2.93
CA LYS A 33 10.60 14.91 -2.88
C LYS A 33 10.44 13.50 -2.30
N PHE A 34 9.32 13.24 -1.61
CA PHE A 34 9.07 11.97 -0.96
C PHE A 34 7.55 11.71 -0.95
N PRO A 35 7.00 11.10 -2.02
CA PRO A 35 5.56 10.87 -2.18
C PRO A 35 5.06 9.72 -1.30
N ILE A 36 5.48 9.69 -0.03
CA ILE A 36 5.01 8.79 1.00
C ILE A 36 4.33 9.65 2.06
N VAL A 37 3.06 9.33 2.35
CA VAL A 37 2.28 10.00 3.38
C VAL A 37 1.98 9.02 4.49
N PHE A 38 2.35 9.39 5.72
CA PHE A 38 2.07 8.61 6.90
C PHE A 38 0.85 9.18 7.60
N HIS A 39 -0.25 8.42 7.61
CA HIS A 39 -1.41 8.71 8.42
C HIS A 39 -1.28 7.98 9.76
N SER A 40 -0.97 8.72 10.82
CA SER A 40 -0.96 8.14 12.17
C SER A 40 -2.40 8.02 12.68
N ILE A 41 -2.80 6.80 13.08
CA ILE A 41 -4.14 6.50 13.58
C ILE A 41 -3.99 5.95 15.00
N SER A 42 -4.50 6.69 15.99
CA SER A 42 -4.56 6.24 17.39
C SER A 42 -5.82 5.39 17.62
N GLY A 43 -5.97 4.30 16.86
CA GLY A 43 -7.07 3.35 17.02
C GLY A 43 -6.69 2.20 17.96
N LYS A 44 -7.65 1.65 18.70
CA LYS A 44 -7.44 0.41 19.46
C LYS A 44 -7.60 -0.78 18.51
N ASP A 45 -6.65 -1.70 18.49
CA ASP A 45 -6.81 -2.97 17.76
C ASP A 45 -7.82 -3.85 18.49
N ASP A 46 -8.84 -4.30 17.75
CA ASP A 46 -9.85 -5.24 18.25
C ASP A 46 -9.53 -6.65 17.75
N ARG A 47 -9.88 -7.65 18.57
CA ARG A 47 -9.76 -9.07 18.24
C ARG A 47 -11.15 -9.66 18.04
N GLU A 48 -11.34 -10.39 16.95
CA GLU A 48 -12.60 -11.08 16.71
C GLU A 48 -12.76 -12.23 17.74
N ALA A 49 -13.90 -12.29 18.42
CA ALA A 49 -14.14 -13.28 19.49
C ALA A 49 -14.03 -14.75 19.02
N SER A 50 -14.17 -14.99 17.72
CA SER A 50 -14.17 -16.30 17.09
C SER A 50 -12.92 -16.63 16.26
N SER A 51 -11.93 -15.73 16.18
CA SER A 51 -10.75 -15.91 15.32
C SER A 51 -9.48 -15.26 15.92
N PRO A 52 -8.28 -15.85 15.76
CA PRO A 52 -7.04 -15.25 16.24
C PRO A 52 -6.59 -14.02 15.42
N SER A 53 -7.37 -13.56 14.44
CA SER A 53 -6.97 -12.49 13.53
C SER A 53 -7.31 -11.09 14.07
N PHE A 54 -6.38 -10.15 13.88
CA PHE A 54 -6.50 -8.77 14.33
C PHE A 54 -7.10 -7.89 13.23
N PHE A 55 -7.86 -6.88 13.64
CA PHE A 55 -8.33 -5.82 12.74
C PHE A 55 -8.43 -4.49 13.49
N ASN A 56 -8.44 -3.40 12.74
CA ASN A 56 -8.60 -2.05 13.27
C ASN A 56 -9.64 -1.32 12.42
N ILE A 57 -10.84 -1.08 12.99
CA ILE A 57 -11.96 -0.45 12.30
C ILE A 57 -11.70 1.03 11.98
N ASP A 58 -10.92 1.71 12.80
CA ASP A 58 -10.52 3.10 12.54
C ASP A 58 -9.63 3.15 11.29
N GLU A 59 -8.66 2.24 11.18
CA GLU A 59 -7.86 2.09 9.95
C GLU A 59 -8.72 1.74 8.73
N VAL A 60 -9.67 0.81 8.86
CA VAL A 60 -10.60 0.46 7.76
C VAL A 60 -11.37 1.70 7.29
N THR A 61 -11.84 2.51 8.23
CA THR A 61 -12.59 3.74 7.94
C THR A 61 -11.72 4.77 7.23
N GLN A 62 -10.48 4.96 7.70
CA GLN A 62 -9.52 5.87 7.09
C GLN A 62 -9.11 5.43 5.68
N VAL A 63 -8.85 4.13 5.47
CA VAL A 63 -8.58 3.58 4.14
C VAL A 63 -9.74 3.87 3.19
N LYS A 64 -10.99 3.62 3.63
CA LYS A 64 -12.18 3.92 2.83
C LYS A 64 -12.26 5.41 2.45
N GLN A 65 -12.07 6.31 3.42
CA GLN A 65 -12.09 7.76 3.17
C GLN A 65 -10.99 8.18 2.18
N LEU A 66 -9.79 7.62 2.31
CA LEU A 66 -8.67 7.91 1.41
C LEU A 66 -8.98 7.46 -0.02
N VAL A 67 -9.49 6.24 -0.20
CA VAL A 67 -9.91 5.74 -1.51
C VAL A 67 -11.00 6.63 -2.12
N GLN A 68 -12.01 7.03 -1.34
CA GLN A 68 -13.05 7.93 -1.82
C GLN A 68 -12.51 9.30 -2.22
N LYS A 69 -11.58 9.85 -1.44
CA LYS A 69 -10.92 11.14 -1.73
C LYS A 69 -10.14 11.08 -3.03
N LEU A 70 -9.33 10.04 -3.23
CA LEU A 70 -8.56 9.81 -4.45
C LEU A 70 -9.47 9.70 -5.69
N ARG A 71 -10.58 8.96 -5.59
CA ARG A 71 -11.55 8.82 -6.68
C ARG A 71 -12.31 10.10 -7.00
N SER A 72 -12.58 10.92 -5.98
CA SER A 72 -13.27 12.20 -6.15
C SER A 72 -12.40 13.27 -6.81
N ASP A 73 -11.07 13.06 -6.86
CA ASP A 73 -10.13 14.00 -7.45
C ASP A 73 -10.16 13.93 -8.98
N ARG A 74 -10.85 14.90 -9.58
CA ARG A 74 -11.00 15.01 -11.04
C ARG A 74 -9.71 15.41 -11.75
N THR A 75 -8.70 15.91 -11.03
CA THR A 75 -7.42 16.33 -11.62
C THR A 75 -6.53 15.13 -11.95
N LEU A 76 -6.63 14.06 -11.15
CA LEU A 76 -5.79 12.86 -11.27
C LEU A 76 -6.46 11.72 -12.05
N ARG A 77 -7.76 11.80 -12.34
CA ARG A 77 -8.51 10.78 -13.13
C ARG A 77 -8.15 9.33 -12.76
N ILE A 78 -8.11 9.05 -11.45
CA ILE A 78 -7.71 7.74 -10.89
C ILE A 78 -8.89 6.78 -10.98
N THR A 79 -8.63 5.54 -11.40
CA THR A 79 -9.61 4.46 -11.38
C THR A 79 -9.35 3.49 -10.23
N ASP A 80 -10.32 2.65 -9.91
CA ASP A 80 -10.21 1.65 -8.86
C ASP A 80 -9.05 0.67 -9.11
N ASN A 81 -8.74 0.39 -10.38
CA ASN A 81 -7.64 -0.46 -10.80
C ASN A 81 -6.25 0.18 -10.60
N ASP A 82 -6.19 1.51 -10.42
CA ASP A 82 -4.95 2.22 -10.14
C ASP A 82 -4.58 2.18 -8.64
N ILE A 83 -5.49 1.69 -7.78
CA ILE A 83 -5.34 1.66 -6.33
C ILE A 83 -5.18 0.21 -5.85
N GLY A 84 -4.20 -0.01 -4.98
CA GLY A 84 -4.02 -1.25 -4.23
C GLY A 84 -4.01 -0.98 -2.73
N VAL A 85 -4.65 -1.84 -1.95
CA VAL A 85 -4.56 -1.83 -0.48
C VAL A 85 -3.89 -3.11 0.01
N ILE A 86 -2.79 -2.95 0.73
CA ILE A 86 -2.02 -4.04 1.31
C ILE A 86 -2.24 -4.05 2.82
N ALA A 87 -2.57 -5.22 3.37
CA ALA A 87 -2.67 -5.44 4.81
C ALA A 87 -2.12 -6.83 5.20
N PRO A 88 -1.39 -6.95 6.32
CA PRO A 88 -0.77 -8.22 6.71
C PRO A 88 -1.75 -9.24 7.30
N TYR A 89 -2.86 -8.78 7.89
CA TYR A 89 -3.84 -9.65 8.55
C TYR A 89 -5.04 -9.96 7.66
N HIS A 90 -5.39 -11.24 7.54
CA HIS A 90 -6.52 -11.68 6.73
C HIS A 90 -7.86 -11.05 7.16
N ALA A 91 -8.13 -10.94 8.47
CA ALA A 91 -9.34 -10.26 8.94
C ALA A 91 -9.39 -8.80 8.51
N GLN A 92 -8.26 -8.07 8.57
CA GLN A 92 -8.19 -6.70 8.07
C GLN A 92 -8.50 -6.64 6.57
N VAL A 93 -7.92 -7.53 5.75
CA VAL A 93 -8.20 -7.62 4.31
C VAL A 93 -9.70 -7.79 4.07
N LEU A 94 -10.35 -8.70 4.79
CA LEU A 94 -11.79 -8.94 4.65
C LEU A 94 -12.62 -7.71 5.05
N LYS A 95 -12.30 -7.05 6.17
CA LYS A 95 -13.02 -5.86 6.64
C LYS A 95 -12.86 -4.68 5.67
N ILE A 96 -11.64 -4.44 5.18
CA ILE A 96 -11.37 -3.40 4.17
C ILE A 96 -12.14 -3.72 2.89
N ARG A 97 -12.05 -4.95 2.37
CA ARG A 97 -12.76 -5.35 1.16
C ARG A 97 -14.27 -5.16 1.30
N LYS A 98 -14.84 -5.54 2.44
CA LYS A 98 -16.26 -5.33 2.74
C LYS A 98 -16.62 -3.83 2.80
N ALA A 99 -15.78 -3.01 3.42
CA ALA A 99 -16.01 -1.57 3.53
C ALA A 99 -15.91 -0.85 2.17
N LEU A 100 -15.04 -1.34 1.29
CA LEU A 100 -14.83 -0.80 -0.06
C LEU A 100 -15.86 -1.31 -1.07
N ASN A 101 -16.46 -2.49 -0.89
CA ASN A 101 -17.41 -3.08 -1.85
C ASN A 101 -18.55 -2.12 -2.26
N ALA A 102 -19.09 -1.33 -1.32
CA ALA A 102 -20.16 -0.38 -1.62
C ALA A 102 -19.71 0.90 -2.34
N VAL A 103 -18.41 1.16 -2.44
CA VAL A 103 -17.88 2.42 -2.96
C VAL A 103 -16.88 2.25 -4.10
N ALA A 104 -16.02 1.24 -4.06
CA ALA A 104 -14.92 0.99 -4.98
C ALA A 104 -14.57 -0.51 -4.96
N ASP A 105 -15.45 -1.33 -5.55
CA ASP A 105 -15.39 -2.79 -5.52
C ASP A 105 -14.24 -3.39 -6.34
N ALA A 106 -13.77 -2.66 -7.36
CA ALA A 106 -12.64 -3.06 -8.19
C ALA A 106 -11.26 -2.78 -7.56
N VAL A 107 -11.19 -2.11 -6.41
CA VAL A 107 -9.92 -1.90 -5.70
C VAL A 107 -9.38 -3.23 -5.19
N LYS A 108 -8.15 -3.58 -5.58
CA LYS A 108 -7.49 -4.80 -5.09
C LYS A 108 -7.13 -4.59 -3.61
N VAL A 109 -7.55 -5.54 -2.77
CA VAL A 109 -7.21 -5.61 -1.34
C VAL A 109 -6.67 -7.00 -1.03
N GLY A 110 -5.51 -7.10 -0.40
CA GLY A 110 -4.84 -8.38 -0.18
C GLY A 110 -3.56 -8.29 0.63
N SER A 111 -2.95 -9.44 0.91
CA SER A 111 -1.64 -9.49 1.56
C SER A 111 -0.51 -9.11 0.60
N VAL A 112 0.70 -8.92 1.14
CA VAL A 112 1.90 -8.64 0.34
C VAL A 112 2.14 -9.73 -0.72
N GLU A 113 1.90 -10.99 -0.37
CA GLU A 113 2.06 -12.14 -1.26
C GLU A 113 1.08 -12.09 -2.44
N GLU A 114 -0.18 -11.68 -2.19
CA GLU A 114 -1.18 -11.53 -3.25
C GLU A 114 -0.86 -10.39 -4.23
N PHE A 115 -0.01 -9.44 -3.82
CA PHE A 115 0.42 -8.29 -4.60
C PHE A 115 1.77 -8.50 -5.30
N GLN A 116 2.43 -9.65 -5.12
CA GLN A 116 3.72 -9.90 -5.75
C GLN A 116 3.62 -9.84 -7.28
N GLY A 117 4.49 -9.05 -7.91
CA GLY A 117 4.52 -8.86 -9.37
C GLY A 117 3.38 -7.99 -9.92
N GLN A 118 2.59 -7.34 -9.05
CA GLN A 118 1.55 -6.42 -9.45
C GLN A 118 1.87 -5.01 -8.98
N GLU A 119 1.92 -4.08 -9.92
CA GLU A 119 2.10 -2.66 -9.62
C GLU A 119 0.75 -1.94 -9.66
N ARG A 120 0.64 -0.89 -8.85
CA ARG A 120 -0.50 0.04 -8.80
C ARG A 120 0.06 1.45 -8.71
N ARG A 121 -0.68 2.42 -9.25
CA ARG A 121 -0.26 3.84 -9.18
C ARG A 121 -0.32 4.37 -7.75
N VAL A 122 -1.23 3.86 -6.92
CA VAL A 122 -1.33 4.16 -5.50
C VAL A 122 -1.35 2.86 -4.70
N ILE A 123 -0.47 2.77 -3.71
CA ILE A 123 -0.49 1.70 -2.72
C ILE A 123 -0.80 2.30 -1.34
N ILE A 124 -1.86 1.79 -0.72
CA ILE A 124 -2.24 2.11 0.66
C ILE A 124 -1.83 0.92 1.53
N ILE A 125 -1.05 1.15 2.57
CA ILE A 125 -0.61 0.11 3.50
C ILE A 125 -1.35 0.31 4.83
N SER A 126 -2.14 -0.67 5.24
CA SER A 126 -2.80 -0.71 6.55
C SER A 126 -2.01 -1.64 7.46
N THR A 127 -1.39 -1.06 8.49
CA THR A 127 -0.49 -1.79 9.40
C THR A 127 -1.20 -2.48 10.55
N VAL A 128 -2.46 -2.10 10.86
CA VAL A 128 -3.35 -2.68 11.88
C VAL A 128 -2.86 -2.53 13.33
N ARG A 129 -1.54 -2.60 13.57
CA ARG A 129 -0.91 -2.69 14.88
C ARG A 129 -0.15 -1.41 15.24
N SER A 130 -0.35 -0.98 16.48
CA SER A 130 0.43 0.07 17.16
C SER A 130 1.52 -0.51 18.10
N SER A 131 1.70 -1.83 18.16
CA SER A 131 2.61 -2.51 19.11
C SER A 131 4.04 -2.64 18.55
N ARG A 132 5.02 -1.98 19.20
CA ARG A 132 6.44 -1.92 18.79
C ARG A 132 7.10 -3.28 18.51
N GLU A 133 6.67 -4.35 19.16
CA GLU A 133 7.23 -5.70 19.00
C GLU A 133 6.95 -6.32 17.62
N PHE A 134 5.76 -6.08 17.06
CA PHE A 134 5.37 -6.63 15.76
C PHE A 134 5.67 -5.68 14.61
N VAL A 135 5.84 -4.39 14.88
CA VAL A 135 6.27 -3.38 13.90
C VAL A 135 7.56 -3.82 13.19
N GLN A 136 8.54 -4.42 13.87
CA GLN A 136 9.74 -4.91 13.19
C GLN A 136 9.48 -6.11 12.26
N TYR A 137 8.58 -7.00 12.63
CA TYR A 137 8.21 -8.16 11.82
C TYR A 137 7.39 -7.74 10.59
N ASP A 138 6.38 -6.88 10.81
CA ASP A 138 5.52 -6.33 9.77
C ASP A 138 6.32 -5.43 8.84
N LEU A 139 7.24 -4.60 9.37
CA LEU A 139 8.20 -3.85 8.55
C LEU A 139 9.14 -4.80 7.80
N ARG A 140 9.64 -5.91 8.37
CA ARG A 140 10.50 -6.84 7.60
C ARG A 140 9.75 -7.62 6.52
N HIS A 141 8.46 -7.94 6.71
CA HIS A 141 7.66 -8.64 5.69
C HIS A 141 7.15 -7.66 4.63
N THR A 142 6.69 -6.48 5.04
CA THR A 142 6.21 -5.40 4.16
C THR A 142 7.38 -4.70 3.44
N LEU A 143 8.50 -4.41 4.12
CA LEU A 143 9.74 -3.97 3.48
C LEU A 143 10.47 -5.14 2.83
N GLY A 144 10.22 -6.39 3.20
CA GLY A 144 10.76 -7.58 2.52
C GLY A 144 10.35 -7.64 1.05
N PHE A 145 9.20 -7.03 0.72
CA PHE A 145 8.81 -6.72 -0.65
C PHE A 145 9.67 -5.61 -1.29
N VAL A 146 9.99 -4.55 -0.55
CA VAL A 146 10.89 -3.45 -0.99
C VAL A 146 12.37 -3.88 -1.04
N ALA A 147 12.74 -4.92 -0.29
CA ALA A 147 14.10 -5.33 0.05
C ALA A 147 14.58 -6.62 -0.63
N ASN A 148 13.69 -7.35 -1.32
CA ASN A 148 14.04 -8.61 -1.96
C ASN A 148 14.28 -8.39 -3.47
N PRO A 149 15.54 -8.47 -3.95
CA PRO A 149 15.89 -8.23 -5.35
C PRO A 149 15.16 -9.14 -6.35
N ARG A 150 14.77 -10.35 -5.91
CA ARG A 150 14.06 -11.32 -6.77
C ARG A 150 12.55 -11.07 -6.86
N ARG A 151 11.98 -10.24 -5.99
CA ARG A 151 10.53 -9.95 -5.98
C ARG A 151 10.17 -8.64 -6.69
N PHE A 152 11.17 -7.78 -6.96
CA PHE A 152 10.99 -6.53 -7.71
C PHE A 152 11.23 -6.69 -9.22
N ASN A 153 12.11 -7.61 -9.63
CA ASN A 153 12.30 -7.91 -11.04
C ASN A 153 11.28 -8.93 -11.53
N GLY A 154 10.35 -8.51 -12.38
CA GLY A 154 9.89 -9.39 -13.45
C GLY A 154 11.09 -9.65 -14.36
N GLU A 155 11.53 -10.90 -14.47
CA GLU A 155 12.57 -11.25 -15.43
C GLU A 155 12.09 -10.89 -16.84
N CYS A 156 12.71 -9.90 -17.46
CA CYS A 156 12.74 -9.82 -18.91
C CYS A 156 13.62 -10.98 -19.39
N PRO A 157 13.11 -11.93 -20.20
CA PRO A 157 13.96 -12.91 -20.83
C PRO A 157 14.90 -12.16 -21.77
N SER A 158 16.20 -12.35 -21.57
CA SER A 158 17.26 -11.89 -22.46
C SER A 158 16.96 -12.36 -23.88
N VAL A 159 16.89 -11.43 -24.83
CA VAL A 159 17.10 -11.70 -26.26
C VAL A 159 18.56 -11.52 -26.61
#